data_AF-A0A7Y1TVL6-F1
#
_entry.id   AF-A0A7Y1TVL6-F1
#
_cell.length_a   1.000
_cell.length_b   1.000
_cell.length_c   1.000
_cell.angle_alpha   90.00
_cell.angle_beta   90.00
_cell.angle_gamma   90.00
#
_symmetry.space_group_name_H-M   'P 1'
#
loop_
_entity.id
_entity.type
_entity.pdbx_description
1 polymer ?
#
loop_
_entity_poly.entity_id
_entity_poly.type
_entity_poly.pdbx_seq_one_letter_code
_entity_poly.pdbx_strand_id
1 'polypeptide(L)'
;MTESESKPAVYEACRIVLRPFISMVLRCGMTWKQFADLAKAEFVRVASAEFGIGGRPTNISRVSILTGISRKEVKRQRDLLATDRT
;
A
#
# COMPACT_ATOMS: atom_id res chain seq x y z
N MET A 1 8.18 9.84 23.98
CA MET A 1 9.20 9.22 23.12
C MET A 1 8.71 9.38 21.69
N THR A 2 9.33 10.31 20.97
CA THR A 2 8.77 11.06 19.83
C THR A 2 8.83 10.28 18.51
N GLU A 3 7.66 10.03 17.89
CA GLU A 3 7.44 9.40 16.57
C GLU A 3 8.12 10.12 15.36
N SER A 4 8.97 11.12 15.61
CA SER A 4 9.42 12.10 14.61
C SER A 4 10.80 11.80 14.00
N GLU A 5 11.68 11.04 14.66
CA GLU A 5 13.05 10.82 14.17
C GLU A 5 13.20 9.60 13.26
N SER A 6 12.28 8.63 13.32
CA SER A 6 12.36 7.40 12.52
C SER A 6 11.86 7.57 11.09
N LYS A 7 11.02 8.57 10.82
CA LYS A 7 10.44 8.78 9.48
C LYS A 7 11.53 9.01 8.43
N PRO A 8 12.50 9.94 8.60
CA PRO A 8 13.58 10.14 7.63
C PRO A 8 14.39 8.86 7.35
N ALA A 9 14.70 8.07 8.38
CA ALA A 9 15.43 6.82 8.22
C ALA A 9 14.65 5.78 7.40
N VAL A 10 13.34 5.66 7.62
CA VAL A 10 12.46 4.79 6.83
C VAL A 10 12.35 5.29 5.38
N TYR A 11 12.27 6.61 5.16
CA TYR A 11 12.27 7.17 3.81
C TYR A 11 13.56 6.85 3.04
N GLU A 12 14.72 6.94 3.70
CA GLU A 12 16.00 6.58 3.08
C GLU A 12 16.12 5.08 2.82
N ALA A 13 15.67 4.23 3.76
CA ALA A 13 15.60 2.78 3.53
C ALA A 13 14.71 2.44 2.33
N CYS A 14 13.53 3.08 2.23
CA CYS A 14 12.64 2.95 1.09
C CYS A 14 13.32 3.39 -0.21
N ARG A 15 14.10 4.47 -0.22
CA ARG A 15 14.84 4.93 -1.41
C ARG A 15 15.88 3.90 -1.87
N ILE A 16 16.63 3.31 -0.94
CA ILE A 16 17.64 2.30 -1.23
C ILE A 16 16.99 1.05 -1.87
N VAL A 17 15.84 0.62 -1.36
CA VAL A 17 15.13 -0.56 -1.87
C VAL A 17 14.37 -0.25 -3.17
N LEU A 18 13.68 0.88 -3.25
CA LEU A 18 12.84 1.22 -4.39
C LEU A 18 13.67 1.57 -5.62
N ARG A 19 14.83 2.21 -5.49
CA ARG A 19 15.62 2.62 -6.67
C ARG A 19 15.97 1.46 -7.62
N PRO A 20 16.58 0.34 -7.19
CA PRO A 20 16.84 -0.79 -8.08
C PRO A 20 15.55 -1.45 -8.56
N PHE A 21 14.53 -1.54 -7.71
CA PHE A 21 13.24 -2.13 -8.07
C PHE A 21 12.52 -1.35 -9.17
N ILE A 22 12.43 -0.03 -9.03
CA ILE A 22 11.82 0.86 -10.02
C ILE A 22 12.62 0.82 -11.33
N SER A 23 13.95 0.72 -11.28
CA SER A 23 14.75 0.52 -12.50
C SER A 23 14.37 -0.76 -13.25
N MET A 24 14.12 -1.85 -12.53
CA MET A 24 13.62 -3.10 -13.12
C MET A 24 12.21 -2.95 -13.69
N VAL A 25 11.29 -2.35 -12.93
CA VAL A 25 9.91 -2.08 -13.35
C VAL A 25 9.86 -1.28 -14.66
N LEU A 26 10.69 -0.23 -14.77
CA LEU A 26 10.78 0.59 -15.98
C LEU A 26 11.37 -0.19 -17.17
N ARG A 27 12.37 -1.05 -16.95
CA ARG A 27 12.93 -1.93 -18.00
C ARG A 27 11.91 -2.93 -18.55
N CYS A 28 10.95 -3.34 -17.73
CA CYS A 28 9.83 -4.19 -18.15
C CYS A 28 8.70 -3.41 -18.87
N GLY A 29 8.86 -2.11 -19.08
CA GLY A 29 7.86 -1.27 -19.75
C GLY A 29 6.66 -0.86 -18.89
N MET A 30 6.71 -1.09 -17.58
CA MET A 30 5.63 -0.67 -16.68
C MET A 30 5.71 0.84 -16.41
N THR A 31 4.62 1.54 -16.68
CA THR A 31 4.48 2.97 -16.40
C THR A 31 4.35 3.25 -14.90
N TRP A 32 4.68 4.48 -14.48
CA TRP A 32 4.47 4.91 -13.09
C TRP A 32 3.03 4.69 -12.61
N LYS A 33 2.04 4.94 -13.47
CA LYS A 33 0.62 4.79 -13.12
C LYS A 33 0.27 3.33 -12.82
N GLN A 34 0.73 2.39 -13.66
CA GLN A 34 0.51 0.96 -13.43
C GLN A 34 1.14 0.49 -12.12
N PHE A 35 2.39 0.92 -11.85
CA PHE A 35 3.04 0.62 -10.58
C PHE A 35 2.30 1.24 -9.38
N ALA A 36 1.87 2.50 -9.49
CA ALA A 36 1.13 3.17 -8.43
C ALA A 36 -0.23 2.51 -8.16
N ASP A 37 -0.91 2.02 -9.20
CA ASP A 37 -2.14 1.25 -9.07
C ASP A 37 -1.92 -0.08 -8.35
N LEU A 38 -0.86 -0.82 -8.71
CA LEU A 38 -0.44 -2.04 -8.00
C LEU A 38 -0.08 -1.75 -6.53
N ALA A 39 0.76 -0.75 -6.29
CA ALA A 39 1.18 -0.37 -4.94
C ALA A 39 -0.02 0.01 -4.06
N LYS A 40 -0.98 0.78 -4.59
CA LYS A 40 -2.22 1.10 -3.86
C LYS A 40 -2.99 -0.15 -3.46
N ALA A 41 -3.13 -1.13 -4.35
CA ALA A 41 -3.81 -2.39 -4.06
C ALA A 41 -3.11 -3.14 -2.90
N GLU A 42 -1.77 -3.22 -2.93
CA GLU A 42 -1.00 -3.88 -1.88
C GLU A 42 -1.04 -3.14 -0.54
N PHE A 43 -1.02 -1.80 -0.56
CA PHE A 43 -1.24 -0.99 0.66
C PHE A 43 -2.62 -1.29 1.28
N VAL A 44 -3.67 -1.37 0.47
CA VAL A 44 -5.02 -1.72 0.95
C VAL A 44 -5.07 -3.16 1.46
N ARG A 45 -4.42 -4.11 0.78
CA ARG A 45 -4.36 -5.52 1.17
C ARG A 45 -3.72 -5.68 2.54
N VAL A 46 -2.50 -5.16 2.70
CA VAL A 46 -1.72 -5.25 3.95
C VAL A 46 -2.44 -4.53 5.09
N ALA A 47 -2.91 -3.29 4.87
CA ALA A 47 -3.66 -2.54 5.89
C ALA A 47 -4.97 -3.24 6.31
N SER A 48 -5.60 -3.96 5.39
CA SER A 48 -6.83 -4.72 5.69
C SER A 48 -6.55 -6.00 6.46
N ALA A 49 -5.46 -6.71 6.14
CA ALA A 49 -5.14 -8.03 6.68
C ALA A 49 -4.37 -7.95 8.01
N GLU A 50 -3.35 -7.11 8.10
CA GLU A 50 -2.37 -7.14 9.20
C GLU A 50 -2.67 -6.14 10.32
N PHE A 51 -3.42 -5.07 10.02
CA PHE A 51 -3.72 -3.99 10.98
C PHE A 51 -5.12 -4.07 11.58
N GLY A 52 -5.75 -5.25 11.46
CA GLY A 52 -7.05 -5.58 12.03
C GLY A 52 -7.02 -5.62 13.56
N ILE A 53 -8.19 -5.47 14.19
CA ILE A 53 -8.32 -5.54 15.66
C ILE A 53 -9.02 -6.85 16.02
N GLY A 54 -8.45 -7.60 16.97
CA GLY A 54 -9.06 -8.83 17.48
C GLY A 54 -9.21 -9.94 16.44
N GLY A 55 -8.25 -10.05 15.51
CA GLY A 55 -8.26 -11.06 14.45
C GLY A 55 -9.26 -10.81 13.32
N ARG A 56 -9.94 -9.65 13.30
CA ARG A 56 -10.87 -9.27 12.23
C ARG A 56 -10.21 -8.29 11.26
N PRO A 57 -10.45 -8.42 9.94
CA PRO A 57 -9.97 -7.45 8.97
C PRO A 57 -10.41 -6.02 9.29
N THR A 58 -9.53 -5.05 9.02
CA THR A 58 -9.80 -3.64 9.25
C THR A 58 -11.00 -3.14 8.42
N ASN A 59 -11.80 -2.21 8.95
CA ASN A 59 -12.88 -1.58 8.19
C ASN A 59 -12.35 -0.51 7.20
N ILE A 60 -13.16 -0.15 6.19
CA ILE A 60 -12.77 0.79 5.12
C ILE A 60 -12.28 2.14 5.68
N SER A 61 -12.92 2.66 6.73
CA SER A 61 -12.55 3.94 7.33
C SER A 61 -11.15 3.91 7.93
N ARG A 62 -10.81 2.85 8.68
CA ARG A 62 -9.50 2.73 9.32
C ARG A 62 -8.40 2.41 8.31
N VAL A 63 -8.67 1.62 7.27
CA VAL A 63 -7.73 1.44 6.15
C VAL A 63 -7.43 2.77 5.46
N SER A 64 -8.45 3.61 5.25
CA SER A 64 -8.30 4.95 4.65
C SER A 64 -7.39 5.85 5.50
N ILE A 65 -7.55 5.82 6.83
CA ILE A 65 -6.71 6.58 7.75
C ILE A 65 -5.25 6.07 7.72
N LEU A 66 -5.04 4.76 7.75
CA LEU A 66 -3.70 4.16 7.79
C LEU A 66 -2.92 4.38 6.49
N THR A 67 -3.60 4.28 5.35
CA THR A 67 -2.96 4.31 4.02
C THR A 67 -2.96 5.71 3.39
N GLY A 68 -3.78 6.63 3.89
CA GLY A 68 -4.05 7.92 3.23
C GLY A 68 -4.86 7.79 1.93
N ILE A 69 -5.31 6.59 1.56
CA ILE A 69 -6.12 6.34 0.36
C ILE A 69 -7.58 6.67 0.65
N SER A 70 -8.28 7.32 -0.27
CA SER A 70 -9.69 7.67 -0.09
C SER A 70 -10.57 6.42 0.16
N ARG A 71 -11.61 6.56 1.00
CA ARG A 71 -12.56 5.46 1.28
C ARG A 71 -13.18 4.85 0.03
N LYS A 72 -13.49 5.67 -0.99
CA LYS A 72 -14.04 5.20 -2.28
C LYS A 72 -13.05 4.28 -3.00
N GLU A 73 -11.78 4.67 -3.02
CA GLU A 73 -10.72 3.88 -3.65
C GLU A 73 -10.40 2.61 -2.85
N VAL A 74 -10.34 2.70 -1.51
CA VAL A 74 -10.19 1.51 -0.65
C VAL A 74 -11.29 0.49 -0.93
N LYS A 75 -12.55 0.93 -1.03
CA LYS A 75 -13.68 0.04 -1.37
C LYS A 75 -13.44 -0.62 -2.74
N ARG A 76 -13.14 0.16 -3.77
CA ARG A 76 -12.87 -0.34 -5.13
C ARG A 76 -11.75 -1.38 -5.13
N GLN A 77 -10.64 -1.12 -4.46
CA GLN A 77 -9.52 -2.05 -4.38
C GLN A 77 -9.90 -3.35 -3.66
N ARG A 78 -10.70 -3.29 -2.59
CA ARG A 78 -11.20 -4.50 -1.91
C ARG A 78 -12.11 -5.34 -2.80
N ASP A 79 -12.98 -4.70 -3.58
CA ASP A 79 -13.88 -5.39 -4.49
C ASP A 79 -13.08 -6.10 -5.61
N LEU A 80 -12.06 -5.44 -6.16
CA LEU A 80 -11.12 -6.05 -7.14
C LEU A 80 -10.35 -7.24 -6.52
N LEU A 81 -9.78 -7.06 -5.33
CA LEU A 81 -9.04 -8.10 -4.61
C LEU A 81 -9.88 -9.30 -4.14
N ALA A 82 -11.20 -9.15 -4.08
CA ALA A 82 -12.13 -10.25 -3.83
C ALA A 82 -12.38 -11.05 -5.12
N THR A 83 -12.34 -10.39 -6.27
CA THR A 83 -12.56 -11.00 -7.58
C THR A 83 -11.35 -11.83 -8.03
N ASP A 84 -10.12 -11.34 -7.83
CA ASP A 84 -8.86 -12.01 -8.20
C ASP A 84 -8.58 -13.34 -7.45
N ARG A 85 -9.40 -13.69 -6.45
CA ARG A 85 -9.27 -14.93 -5.65
C ARG A 85 -10.19 -16.06 -6.10
N THR A 86 -10.94 -15.86 -7.18
CA THR A 86 -11.82 -16.85 -7.82
C THR A 86 -11.20 -17.33 -9.12
#